data_AF-A0A9E3BAD7-F1
#
_entry.id   AF-A0A9E3BAD7-F1
#
_cell.length_a   1.000
_cell.length_b   1.000
_cell.length_c   1.000
_cell.angle_alpha   90.00
_cell.angle_beta   90.00
_cell.angle_gamma   90.00
#
_symmetry.space_group_name_H-M   'P 1'
#
loop_
_entity.id
_entity.type
_entity.pdbx_description
1 polymer ?
#
loop_
_entity_poly.entity_id
_entity_poly.type
_entity_poly.pdbx_seq_one_letter_code
_entity_poly.pdbx_strand_id
1 'polypeptide(L)' 'MTNDVAIIGVGLHPFGRFEKTAMQMGAEAIQSALTDAGCRWKDIQFGFGGSHEVSNPDAVTRLVGLTGITFTNVFNA' A
#
# COMPACT_ATOMS: atom_id res chain seq x y z
N MET A 1 -8.01 -20.77 -19.09
CA MET A 1 -8.22 -20.95 -17.64
C MET A 1 -8.44 -19.57 -17.05
N THR A 2 -9.49 -19.40 -16.26
CA THR A 2 -9.68 -18.18 -15.47
C THR A 2 -8.91 -18.39 -14.16
N ASN A 3 -8.07 -17.43 -13.78
CA ASN A 3 -7.40 -17.48 -12.48
C ASN A 3 -8.36 -16.89 -11.45
N ASP A 4 -8.70 -17.66 -10.42
CA ASP A 4 -9.48 -17.15 -9.30
C ASP A 4 -8.64 -16.16 -8.48
N VAL A 5 -9.30 -15.13 -7.94
CA VAL A 5 -8.65 -14.05 -7.18
C VAL A 5 -9.33 -13.92 -5.83
N ALA A 6 -8.53 -13.74 -4.78
CA ALA A 6 -9.01 -13.53 -3.42
C ALA A 6 -8.29 -12.35 -2.76
N ILE A 7 -9.01 -11.64 -1.88
CA ILE A 7 -8.41 -10.68 -0.95
C ILE A 7 -7.98 -11.47 0.28
N ILE A 8 -6.68 -11.51 0.55
CA ILE A 8 -6.11 -12.31 1.65
C ILE A 8 -5.71 -11.47 2.86
N GLY A 9 -5.75 -10.14 2.76
CA GLY A 9 -5.51 -9.26 3.90
C GLY A 9 -5.95 -7.82 3.64
N VAL A 10 -6.37 -7.14 4.70
CA VAL A 10 -6.81 -5.74 4.66
C VAL A 10 -6.15 -4.92 5.78
N GLY A 11 -5.96 -3.63 5.53
CA GLY A 11 -5.34 -2.73 6.49
C GLY A 11 -5.77 -1.29 6.28
N LEU A 12 -5.97 -0.58 7.39
CA LEU A 12 -6.44 0.80 7.38
C LEU A 12 -5.80 1.55 8.56
N HIS A 13 -5.15 2.68 8.27
CA HIS A 13 -4.86 3.66 9.30
C HIS A 13 -6.18 4.34 9.71
N PRO A 14 -6.49 4.48 11.01
CA PRO A 14 -7.74 5.10 11.45
C PRO A 14 -7.97 6.47 10.81
N PHE A 15 -9.23 6.77 10.48
CA PHE A 15 -9.61 8.10 10.00
C PHE A 15 -9.56 9.12 11.14
N GLY A 16 -8.97 10.29 10.87
CA GLY A 16 -8.81 11.32 11.89
C GLY A 16 -7.71 12.34 11.57
N ARG A 17 -7.38 13.16 12.57
CA ARG A 17 -6.29 14.14 12.50
C ARG A 17 -5.08 13.60 13.24
N PHE A 18 -3.93 13.61 12.59
CA PHE A 18 -2.68 13.06 13.12
C PHE A 18 -1.51 13.95 12.73
N GLU A 19 -0.47 13.97 13.57
CA GLU A 19 0.84 14.55 13.24
C GLU A 19 1.67 13.56 12.40
N LYS A 20 1.06 13.04 11.32
CA LYS A 20 1.67 12.08 10.39
C LYS A 20 1.41 12.53 8.97
N THR A 21 2.37 12.30 8.10
CA THR A 21 2.19 12.45 6.66
C THR A 21 1.25 11.38 6.12
N ALA A 22 0.61 11.65 4.97
CA ALA A 22 -0.16 10.64 4.25
C ALA A 22 0.66 9.37 3.95
N MET A 23 1.97 9.51 3.72
CA MET A 23 2.84 8.37 3.44
C MET A 23 3.07 7.49 4.68
N GLN A 24 3.24 8.09 5.86
CA GLN A 24 3.35 7.33 7.11
C GLN A 24 2.05 6.57 7.40
N MET A 25 0.90 7.21 7.21
CA MET A 25 -0.40 6.55 7.37
C MET A 25 -0.58 5.41 6.36
N GLY A 26 -0.19 5.62 5.10
CA GLY A 26 -0.20 4.57 4.07
C GLY A 26 0.74 3.40 4.39
N ALA A 27 1.94 3.67 4.90
CA ALA A 27 2.88 2.63 5.30
C ALA A 27 2.33 1.77 6.46
N GLU A 28 1.68 2.37 7.45
CA GLU A 28 1.03 1.65 8.56
C GLU A 28 -0.14 0.79 8.06
N ALA A 29 -0.94 1.31 7.12
CA ALA A 29 -2.02 0.55 6.49
C ALA A 29 -1.47 -0.66 5.71
N ILE A 30 -0.38 -0.49 4.95
CA ILE A 30 0.31 -1.58 4.23
C ILE A 30 0.80 -2.64 5.21
N GLN A 31 1.48 -2.26 6.29
CA GLN A 31 1.98 -3.23 7.27
C GLN A 31 0.85 -4.00 7.97
N SER A 32 -0.27 -3.32 8.26
CA SER A 32 -1.45 -3.97 8.82
C SER A 32 -2.05 -5.00 7.85
N ALA A 33 -2.17 -4.65 6.57
CA ALA A 33 -2.67 -5.56 5.53
C ALA A 33 -1.76 -6.78 5.31
N LEU A 34 -0.44 -6.56 5.33
CA LEU A 34 0.54 -7.65 5.23
C LEU A 34 0.47 -8.60 6.44
N THR A 35 0.27 -8.04 7.63
CA THR A 35 0.11 -8.82 8.86
C THR A 35 -1.13 -9.70 8.79
N ASP A 36 -2.27 -9.14 8.38
CA ASP A 36 -3.53 -9.87 8.19
C ASP A 36 -3.37 -10.98 7.14
N ALA A 37 -2.64 -10.70 6.05
CA ALA A 37 -2.32 -11.68 5.00
C ALA A 37 -1.26 -12.73 5.37
N GLY A 38 -0.59 -12.60 6.52
CA GLY A 38 0.54 -13.47 6.88
C GLY A 38 1.73 -13.38 5.90
N CYS A 39 1.85 -12.26 5.19
CA CYS A 39 2.86 -12.05 4.14
C CYS A 39 3.87 -10.97 4.58
N ARG A 40 5.04 -10.93 3.94
CA ARG A 40 6.01 -9.85 4.12
C ARG A 40 6.05 -8.99 2.87
N TRP A 41 6.50 -7.74 3.02
CA TRP A 41 6.61 -6.81 1.90
C TRP A 41 7.42 -7.37 0.71
N LYS A 42 8.50 -8.10 0.98
CA LYS A 42 9.33 -8.72 -0.06
C LYS A 42 8.67 -9.87 -0.82
N ASP A 43 7.52 -10.36 -0.33
CA ASP A 43 6.74 -11.40 -1.00
C ASP A 43 5.77 -10.78 -2.03
N ILE A 44 5.55 -9.46 -2.00
CA ILE A 44 4.72 -8.71 -2.95
C ILE A 44 5.45 -8.53 -4.28
N GLN A 45 4.73 -8.70 -5.39
CA GLN A 45 5.30 -8.69 -6.74
C GLN A 45 5.09 -7.37 -7.50
N PHE A 46 4.02 -6.66 -7.18
CA PHE A 46 3.68 -5.35 -7.75
C PHE A 46 2.71 -4.62 -6.82
N GLY A 47 2.62 -3.30 -6.97
CA GLY A 47 1.72 -2.45 -6.19
C GLY A 47 0.91 -1.50 -7.06
N PHE A 48 -0.27 -1.12 -6.57
CA PHE A 48 -1.07 -0.04 -7.09
C PHE A 48 -1.41 0.91 -5.95
N GLY A 49 -1.34 2.22 -6.20
CA GLY A 49 -1.69 3.21 -5.19
C GLY A 49 -2.32 4.43 -5.83
N GLY A 50 -3.32 4.99 -5.16
CA GLY A 50 -4.03 6.17 -5.61
C GLY A 50 -4.12 7.21 -4.52
N SER A 51 -4.05 8.48 -4.90
CA SER A 51 -4.29 9.60 -4.03
C SER A 51 -4.77 10.80 -4.84
N HIS A 52 -5.71 11.54 -4.28
CA HIS A 52 -6.14 12.83 -4.82
C HIS A 52 -5.23 13.98 -4.36
N GLU A 53 -4.57 13.82 -3.20
CA GLU A 53 -3.76 14.86 -2.55
C GLU A 53 -2.25 14.68 -2.77
N VAL A 54 -1.81 13.45 -3.08
CA VAL A 54 -0.40 13.11 -3.25
C VAL A 54 -0.16 12.65 -4.68
N SER A 55 0.69 13.37 -5.42
CA SER A 55 0.97 13.07 -6.83
C SER A 55 1.80 11.79 -7.05
N ASN A 56 2.57 11.38 -6.05
CA ASN A 56 3.50 10.24 -6.10
C ASN A 56 3.31 9.24 -4.93
N PRO A 57 2.16 8.54 -4.85
CA PRO A 57 1.90 7.60 -3.75
C PRO A 57 2.89 6.41 -3.70
N ASP A 58 3.52 6.06 -4.83
CA ASP A 58 4.62 5.09 -4.90
C ASP A 58 5.83 5.43 -3.99
N ALA A 59 5.98 6.70 -3.60
CA ALA A 59 7.02 7.11 -2.66
C ALA A 59 6.92 6.42 -1.29
N VAL A 60 5.76 5.83 -0.94
CA VAL A 60 5.57 5.01 0.27
C VAL A 60 6.55 3.84 0.35
N THR A 61 7.07 3.35 -0.79
CA THR A 61 8.08 2.29 -0.86
C THR A 61 9.36 2.61 -0.10
N ARG A 62 9.69 3.91 0.08
CA ARG A 62 10.80 4.34 0.94
C ARG A 62 10.60 4.01 2.42
N LEU A 63 9.35 3.85 2.85
CA LEU A 63 8.97 3.56 4.23
C LEU A 63 8.74 2.05 4.48
N VAL A 64 8.31 1.30 3.47
CA VAL A 64 8.00 -0.14 3.60
C VAL A 64 9.12 -1.06 3.10
N GLY A 65 9.98 -0.57 2.20
CA GLY A 65 11.18 -1.28 1.71
C GLY A 65 11.38 -1.15 0.21
N LEU A 66 12.64 -0.98 -0.21
CA LEU A 66 13.02 -0.82 -1.62
C LEU A 66 13.30 -2.18 -2.29
N THR A 67 12.24 -2.89 -2.65
CA THR A 67 12.32 -4.24 -3.27
C THR A 67 12.53 -4.21 -4.79
N GLY A 68 12.36 -3.05 -5.43
CA GLY A 68 12.44 -2.90 -6.89
C GLY A 68 11.20 -3.34 -7.65
N ILE A 69 10.10 -3.66 -6.95
CA ILE A 69 8.82 -4.03 -7.57
C ILE A 69 8.23 -2.86 -8.36
N THR A 70 7.50 -3.17 -9.43
CA THR A 70 6.72 -2.16 -10.14
C THR A 70 5.59 -1.64 -9.24
N PHE A 71 5.45 -0.31 -9.17
CA PHE A 71 4.35 0.34 -8.47
C PHE A 71 3.68 1.33 -9.42
N THR A 72 2.38 1.14 -9.65
CA THR A 72 1.60 2.01 -10.56
C THR A 72 0.76 2.98 -9.77
N ASN A 73 0.96 4.27 -10.02
CA ASN A 73 0.11 5.32 -9.49
C ASN A 73 -1.16 5.43 -10.32
N VAL A 74 -2.32 5.40 -9.66
CA VAL A 74 -3.63 5.46 -10.29
C VAL A 74 -4.34 6.74 -9.85
N PHE A 75 -4.84 7.49 -10.81
CA PHE A 75 -5.72 8.63 -10.58
C PHE A 75 -7.05 8.37 -11.28
N ASN A 76 -8.15 8.54 -10.55
CA ASN A 76 -9.50 8.34 -11.07
C ASN A 76 -10.34 9.55 -10.65
N ALA A 77 -10.58 10.44 -11.61
CA ALA A 77 -11.23 11.74 -11.43
C ALA A 77 -12.73 11.67 -11.81
#